data_AF-A0A0F8ZQ11-F1
#
_entry.id   AF-A0A0F8ZQ11-F1
#
_cell.length_a   1.000
_cell.length_b   1.000
_cell.length_c   1.000
_cell.angle_alpha   90.00
_cell.angle_beta   90.00
_cell.angle_gamma   90.00
#
_symmetry.space_group_name_H-M   'P 1'
#
loop_
_entity.id
_entity.type
_entity.pdbx_description
1 polymer ?
#
loop_
_entity_poly.entity_id
_entity_poly.type
_entity_poly.pdbx_seq_one_letter_code
_entity_poly.pdbx_strand_id
1 'polypeptide(L)' 'MLTKLTGGRIFDPEHGQNDVVRDIYIRDGRIVEAPSDGKIDEEIDVRGKVIMSGAIDMHTH' A
#
# COMPACT_ATOMS: atom_id res chain seq x y z
N MET A 1 8.56 -7.83 10.15
CA MET A 1 8.84 -6.41 9.83
C MET A 1 7.56 -5.76 9.35
N LEU A 2 7.16 -4.65 9.98
CA LEU A 2 6.01 -3.85 9.64
C LEU A 2 6.45 -2.55 8.94
N THR A 3 6.15 -2.45 7.65
CA THR A 3 6.34 -1.24 6.85
C THR A 3 5.01 -0.50 6.73
N LYS A 4 5.04 0.82 6.90
CA LYS A 4 3.92 1.72 6.66
C LYS A 4 4.20 2.59 5.43
N LEU A 5 3.28 2.61 4.48
CA LEU A 5 3.25 3.59 3.40
C LEU A 5 2.29 4.70 3.78
N THR A 6 2.78 5.93 3.92
CA THR A 6 1.98 7.05 4.44
C THR A 6 1.46 7.97 3.33
N GLY A 7 0.16 8.23 3.34
CA GLY A 7 -0.51 9.27 2.56
C GLY A 7 -0.53 9.09 1.04
N GLY A 8 -0.46 7.84 0.56
CA GLY A 8 -0.46 7.55 -0.87
C GLY A 8 -1.84 7.65 -1.51
N ARG A 9 -1.88 7.98 -2.80
CA ARG A 9 -3.10 8.03 -3.62
C ARG A 9 -3.37 6.64 -4.21
N ILE A 10 -4.39 5.95 -3.71
CA ILE A 10 -4.68 4.56 -4.04
C ILE A 10 -5.63 4.45 -5.23
N PHE A 11 -5.25 3.59 -6.16
CA PHE A 11 -6.08 3.13 -7.27
C PHE A 11 -6.18 1.61 -7.21
N ASP A 12 -7.36 1.12 -6.83
CA ASP A 12 -7.69 -0.29 -6.66
C ASP A 12 -9.09 -0.56 -7.24
N PRO A 13 -9.17 -1.00 -8.51
CA PRO A 13 -10.44 -1.23 -9.20
C PRO A 13 -11.31 -2.30 -8.55
N GLU A 14 -10.70 -3.36 -8.00
CA GLU A 14 -11.42 -4.48 -7.38
C GLU A 14 -12.19 -4.01 -6.15
N HIS A 15 -11.58 -3.13 -5.35
CA HIS A 15 -12.20 -2.56 -4.16
C HIS A 15 -12.83 -1.17 -4.40
N GLY A 16 -13.01 -0.76 -5.65
CA GLY A 16 -13.67 0.50 -6.03
C GLY A 16 -12.94 1.78 -5.58
N GLN A 17 -11.63 1.72 -5.31
CA GLN A 17 -10.85 2.88 -4.87
C GLN A 17 -10.29 3.62 -6.08
N ASN A 18 -10.69 4.88 -6.26
CA ASN A 18 -10.21 5.74 -7.33
C ASN A 18 -9.71 7.06 -6.74
N ASP A 19 -8.38 7.23 -6.71
CA ASP A 19 -7.70 8.40 -6.17
C ASP A 19 -7.94 8.65 -4.66
N VAL A 20 -8.01 7.57 -3.87
CA VAL A 20 -8.28 7.66 -2.43
C VAL A 20 -6.97 7.77 -1.65
N VAL A 21 -6.82 8.85 -0.87
CA VAL A 21 -5.64 9.03 -0.01
C VAL A 21 -5.79 8.22 1.27
N ARG A 22 -4.89 7.25 1.48
CA ARG A 22 -4.84 6.44 2.71
C ARG A 22 -3.47 5.83 2.94
N ASP A 23 -3.27 5.37 4.17
CA ASP A 23 -2.08 4.61 4.56
C ASP A 23 -2.26 3.12 4.22
N ILE A 24 -1.14 2.46 3.90
CA ILE A 24 -1.06 1.00 3.71
C ILE A 24 -0.07 0.42 4.70
N TYR A 25 -0.43 -0.71 5.30
CA TYR A 25 0.39 -1.43 6.26
C TYR A 25 0.77 -2.77 5.65
N ILE A 26 2.07 -3.08 5.66
CA ILE A 26 2.62 -4.33 5.12
C ILE A 26 3.38 -5.01 6.25
N ARG A 27 2.97 -6.24 6.58
CA ARG A 27 3.64 -7.08 7.57
C ARG A 27 4.10 -8.36 6.90
N ASP A 28 5.41 -8.61 6.93
CA ASP A 28 6.02 -9.85 6.43
C ASP A 28 5.57 -10.23 5.00
N GLY A 29 5.54 -9.23 4.11
CA GLY A 29 5.16 -9.40 2.70
C GLY A 29 3.66 -9.48 2.43
N ARG A 30 2.80 -9.23 3.42
CA ARG A 30 1.34 -9.20 3.28
C ARG A 30 0.77 -7.84 3.66
N ILE A 31 -0.24 -7.38 2.93
CA ILE A 31 -1.03 -6.20 3.32
C ILE A 31 -1.91 -6.59 4.51
N VAL A 32 -1.91 -5.77 5.56
CA VAL A 32 -2.65 -5.99 6.80
C VAL A 32 -3.47 -4.76 7.17
N GLU A 33 -4.41 -4.92 8.10
CA GLU A 33 -5.07 -3.78 8.72
C GLU A 33 -4.09 -2.93 9.54
N ALA A 34 -4.48 -1.70 9.83
CA ALA A 34 -3.69 -0.84 10.71
C ALA A 34 -3.53 -1.51 12.09
N PRO A 35 -2.29 -1.75 12.55
CA PRO A 35 -2.07 -2.41 13.83
C PRO A 35 -2.51 -1.51 14.98
N SER A 36 -3.12 -2.12 16.00
CA SER A 36 -3.52 -1.44 17.24
C SER A 36 -2.32 -1.19 18.17
N ASP A 37 -1.27 -2.00 18.05
CA ASP A 37 -0.03 -1.96 18.82
C ASP A 37 1.10 -1.35 17.95
N GLY A 38 1.09 -0.01 17.89
CA GLY A 38 1.79 0.80 16.91
C GLY A 38 3.32 0.87 16.99
N LYS A 39 4.03 -0.25 16.80
CA LYS A 39 5.45 -0.21 16.43
C LYS A 39 5.61 -0.42 14.93
N ILE A 40 5.81 0.68 14.20
CA ILE A 40 6.24 0.68 12.80
C ILE A 40 7.75 0.44 12.76
N ASP A 41 8.20 -0.56 12.02
CA ASP A 41 9.64 -0.83 11.84
C ASP A 41 10.24 0.10 10.76
N GLU A 42 9.44 0.40 9.72
CA GLU A 42 9.84 1.27 8.61
C GLU A 42 8.64 2.11 8.15
N GLU A 43 8.85 3.41 7.94
CA GLU A 43 7.86 4.29 7.34
C GLU A 43 8.39 4.89 6.05
N ILE A 44 7.59 4.81 4.98
CA ILE A 44 7.88 5.36 3.67
C ILE A 44 6.80 6.39 3.33
N ASP A 45 7.19 7.66 3.26
CA ASP A 45 6.31 8.75 2.86
C ASP A 45 6.10 8.74 1.34
N VAL A 46 4.85 8.57 0.93
CA VAL A 46 4.44 8.49 -0.47
C VAL A 46 3.35 9.51 -0.78
N ARG A 47 3.26 10.60 -0.02
CA ARG A 47 2.32 11.70 -0.27
C ARG A 47 2.49 12.27 -1.68
N GLY A 48 1.35 12.43 -2.36
CA GLY A 48 1.30 12.88 -3.76
C GLY A 48 1.77 11.83 -4.78
N LYS A 49 2.18 10.63 -4.35
CA LYS A 49 2.49 9.50 -5.24
C LYS A 49 1.29 8.59 -5.41
N VAL A 50 1.29 7.85 -6.51
CA VAL A 50 0.28 6.84 -6.83
C VAL A 50 0.71 5.50 -6.23
N ILE A 51 -0.24 4.80 -5.60
CA ILE A 51 -0.12 3.41 -5.18
C ILE A 51 -1.10 2.58 -6.00
N MET A 52 -0.60 1.50 -6.58
CA MET A 52 -1.37 0.47 -7.28
C MET A 52 -0.89 -0.91 -6.82
N SER A 53 -1.65 -1.95 -7.13
CA SER A 53 -1.16 -3.32 -7.04
C SER A 53 0.07 -3.51 -7.93
N GLY A 54 0.91 -4.49 -7.59
CA GLY A 54 2.00 -4.91 -8.47
C GLY A 54 1.43 -5.34 -9.82
N ALA A 55 1.99 -4.80 -10.90
CA ALA A 55 1.56 -5.16 -12.24
C ALA A 55 1.84 -6.65 -12.52
N ILE A 56 0.88 -7.31 -13.16
CA ILE A 56 1.01 -8.69 -13.61
C ILE A 56 1.20 -8.65 -15.12
N ASP A 57 2.39 -9.00 -15.58
CA ASP A 57 2.65 -9.28 -16.98
C ASP A 57 2.27 -10.73 -17.28
N MET A 58 1.27 -10.92 -18.14
CA MET A 58 0.77 -12.24 -18.50
C MET A 58 1.52 -12.86 -19.69
N HIS A 59 2.25 -12.07 -20.48
CA HIS A 59 2.93 -12.57 -21.67
C HIS A 59 4.06 -11.65 -22.12
N THR A 60 5.28 -12.19 -22.11
CA THR A 60 6.50 -11.55 -22.63
C THR A 60 7.26 -12.53 -23.51
N HIS A 61 8.05 -12.05 -24.47
CA HIS A 61 8.84 -12.88 -25.39
C HIS A 61 10.33 -12.90 -24.99
#